data_AF-A0A073JR63-F1
#
_entry.id   AF-A0A073JR63-F1
#
_cell.length_a   1.000
_cell.length_b   1.000
_cell.length_c   1.000
_cell.angle_alpha   90.00
_cell.angle_beta   90.00
_cell.angle_gamma   90.00
#
_symmetry.space_group_name_H-M   'P 1'
#
loop_
_entity.id
_entity.type
_entity.pdbx_description
1 polymer ?
#
loop_
_entity_poly.entity_id
_entity_poly.type
_entity_poly.pdbx_seq_one_letter_code
_entity_poly.pdbx_strand_id
1 'polypeptide(L)'
;MNEGYDQARKEHDHLLSITLSDINAVPVVHYKGKQVDKKIRVSFDWKTNNNCKSGSYIHIEHMEPEEKLINTKIIQHNHPIVIKE
;
A
#
# COMPACT_ATOMS: atom_id res chain seq x y z
N MET A 1 8.22 -18.27 -29.83
CA MET A 1 7.83 -18.06 -28.42
C MET A 1 7.95 -16.58 -28.17
N ASN A 2 6.82 -15.91 -27.93
CA ASN A 2 6.73 -14.44 -28.03
C ASN A 2 6.95 -13.86 -26.63
N GLU A 3 8.19 -13.49 -26.32
CA GLU A 3 8.68 -13.05 -25.01
C GLU A 3 7.97 -11.78 -24.46
N GLY A 4 7.19 -11.09 -25.30
CA GLY A 4 6.41 -9.91 -24.91
C GLY A 4 5.13 -10.18 -24.13
N TYR A 5 4.58 -11.41 -24.14
CA TYR A 5 3.32 -11.73 -23.45
C TYR A 5 3.49 -12.17 -21.99
N ASP A 6 4.69 -12.59 -21.59
CA ASP A 6 4.97 -13.03 -20.21
C ASP A 6 5.33 -11.87 -19.26
N GLN A 7 5.82 -10.74 -19.80
CA GLN A 7 6.16 -9.56 -19.00
C GLN A 7 4.91 -8.91 -18.38
N ALA A 8 3.78 -8.90 -19.11
CA ALA A 8 2.51 -8.33 -18.65
C ALA A 8 1.80 -9.18 -17.58
N ARG A 9 2.13 -10.47 -17.44
CA ARG A 9 1.52 -11.36 -16.43
C ARG A 9 2.20 -11.31 -15.06
N LYS A 10 3.41 -10.76 -14.97
CA LYS A 10 4.16 -10.64 -13.70
C LYS A 10 3.80 -9.39 -12.88
N GLU A 11 3.14 -8.40 -13.46
CA GLU A 11 2.73 -7.18 -12.74
C GLU A 11 1.60 -7.42 -11.73
N HIS A 12 1.00 -8.61 -11.73
CA HIS A 12 -0.16 -8.94 -10.89
C HIS A 12 0.14 -9.62 -9.54
N ASP A 13 1.40 -9.89 -9.19
CA ASP A 13 1.70 -10.76 -8.03
C ASP A 13 2.18 -10.03 -6.76
N HIS A 14 2.24 -8.70 -6.77
CA HIS A 14 2.59 -7.94 -5.56
C HIS A 14 1.34 -7.68 -4.70
N LEU A 15 1.38 -8.11 -3.44
CA LEU A 15 0.34 -7.78 -2.45
C LEU A 15 0.13 -6.27 -2.34
N LEU A 16 1.22 -5.50 -2.34
CA LEU A 16 1.24 -4.05 -2.28
C LEU A 16 2.40 -3.52 -3.14
N SER A 17 2.11 -2.57 -4.02
CA SER A 17 3.12 -1.77 -4.73
C SER A 17 2.87 -0.29 -4.45
N ILE A 18 3.91 0.43 -4.05
CA ILE A 18 3.91 1.88 -3.87
C ILE A 18 5.01 2.43 -4.77
N THR A 19 4.63 3.18 -5.80
CA THR A 19 5.56 3.71 -6.80
C THR A 19 5.48 5.22 -6.85
N LEU A 20 6.65 5.86 -6.91
CA LEU A 20 6.82 7.30 -7.05
C LEU A 20 7.53 7.57 -8.38
N SER A 21 6.99 8.47 -9.20
CA SER A 21 7.67 8.95 -10.41
C SER A 21 8.74 10.01 -10.10
N ASP A 22 8.59 10.69 -8.98
CA ASP A 22 9.51 11.67 -8.41
C ASP A 22 9.39 11.62 -6.87
N ILE A 23 10.43 12.05 -6.15
CA ILE A 23 10.46 12.03 -4.68
C ILE A 23 9.30 12.82 -4.03
N ASN A 24 8.76 13.83 -4.72
CA ASN A 24 7.64 14.65 -4.26
C ASN A 24 6.31 14.32 -4.96
N ALA A 25 6.27 13.32 -5.84
CA ALA A 25 5.05 12.96 -6.55
C ALA A 25 4.02 12.31 -5.60
N VAL A 26 2.75 12.39 -6.00
CA VAL A 26 1.70 11.60 -5.34
C VAL A 26 1.91 10.12 -5.68
N PRO A 27 2.03 9.21 -4.70
CA PRO A 27 2.32 7.81 -4.96
C PRO A 27 1.17 7.11 -5.70
N VAL A 28 1.53 6.30 -6.70
CA VAL A 28 0.65 5.29 -7.27
C VAL A 28 0.68 4.08 -6.35
N VAL A 29 -0.50 3.59 -5.96
CA VAL A 29 -0.63 2.50 -5.00
C VAL A 29 -1.50 1.43 -5.63
N HIS A 30 -0.97 0.21 -5.71
CA HIS A 30 -1.71 -0.98 -6.08
C HIS A 30 -1.75 -1.91 -4.87
N TYR A 31 -2.94 -2.37 -4.50
CA TYR A 31 -3.14 -3.35 -3.44
C TYR A 31 -3.93 -4.54 -3.99
N LYS A 32 -3.37 -5.75 -3.84
CA LYS A 32 -3.91 -7.00 -4.42
C LYS A 32 -4.25 -6.85 -5.92
N GLY A 33 -3.35 -6.23 -6.67
CA GLY A 33 -3.50 -5.98 -8.11
C GLY A 33 -4.51 -4.90 -8.51
N LYS A 34 -5.15 -4.20 -7.57
CA LYS A 34 -6.08 -3.10 -7.85
C LYS A 34 -5.48 -1.75 -7.48
N GLN A 35 -5.60 -0.76 -8.35
CA GLN A 35 -5.20 0.61 -8.04
C GLN A 35 -6.12 1.19 -6.95
N VAL A 36 -5.51 1.82 -5.94
CA VAL A 36 -6.24 2.54 -4.89
C VAL A 36 -6.30 4.01 -5.28
N ASP A 37 -7.45 4.52 -5.69
CA ASP A 37 -7.64 5.92 -6.07
C ASP A 37 -8.06 6.79 -4.88
N LYS A 38 -8.07 8.12 -5.06
CA LYS A 38 -8.49 9.11 -4.04
C LYS A 38 -7.83 8.89 -2.67
N LYS A 39 -6.52 8.64 -2.69
CA LYS A 39 -5.68 8.43 -1.51
C LYS A 39 -5.61 9.70 -0.66
N ILE A 40 -5.85 9.55 0.63
CA ILE A 40 -5.73 10.61 1.63
C ILE A 40 -4.38 10.49 2.33
N ARG A 41 -4.00 9.26 2.72
CA ARG A 41 -2.75 8.99 3.41
C ARG A 41 -2.16 7.65 2.96
N VAL A 42 -0.85 7.63 2.75
CA VAL A 42 -0.09 6.40 2.49
C VAL A 42 1.10 6.39 3.45
N SER A 43 1.20 5.36 4.27
CA SER A 43 2.32 5.16 5.20
C SER A 43 2.80 3.72 5.12
N PHE A 44 4.11 3.57 4.93
CA PHE A 44 4.82 2.30 4.97
C PHE A 44 6.01 2.48 5.90
N ASP A 45 5.94 1.87 7.08
CA ASP A 45 7.01 1.92 8.05
C ASP A 45 7.58 0.52 8.23
N TRP A 46 8.90 0.38 8.09
CA TRP A 46 9.59 -0.86 8.38
C TRP A 46 10.73 -0.57 9.35
N LYS A 47 10.70 -1.24 10.50
CA LYS A 47 11.67 -1.06 11.57
C LYS A 47 12.46 -2.35 11.75
N THR A 48 13.78 -2.22 11.79
CA THR A 48 14.70 -3.29 12.13
C THR A 48 15.42 -2.94 13.43
N ASN A 49 15.59 -3.90 14.32
CA ASN A 49 16.55 -3.79 15.42
C ASN A 49 17.54 -4.97 15.37
N ASN A 50 18.63 -4.91 16.14
CA ASN A 50 19.69 -5.92 16.09
C ASN A 50 19.20 -7.36 16.35
N ASN A 51 18.05 -7.55 17.00
CA ASN A 51 17.60 -8.85 17.51
C ASN A 51 16.24 -9.31 16.92
N CYS A 52 15.56 -8.50 16.12
CA CYS A 52 14.25 -8.84 15.55
C CYS A 52 13.88 -7.95 14.35
N LYS A 53 13.22 -8.57 13.38
CA LYS A 53 12.50 -7.87 12.30
C LYS A 53 11.09 -7.61 12.79
N SER A 54 10.74 -6.35 13.08
CA SER A 54 9.33 -5.98 13.21
C SER A 54 8.70 -6.06 11.82
N GLY A 55 7.52 -6.67 11.71
CA GLY A 55 6.76 -6.66 10.45
C GLY A 55 6.54 -5.23 9.97
N SER A 56 6.38 -5.04 8.65
CA SER A 56 6.06 -3.72 8.09
C SER A 56 4.70 -3.24 8.59
N TYR A 57 4.64 -2.03 9.12
CA TYR A 57 3.38 -1.33 9.37
C TYR A 57 2.94 -0.67 8.07
N ILE A 58 1.71 -0.97 7.65
CA ILE A 58 1.11 -0.44 6.43
C ILE A 58 -0.18 0.25 6.82
N HIS A 59 -0.35 1.49 6.37
CA HIS A 59 -1.59 2.26 6.53
C HIS A 59 -1.88 3.03 5.25
N ILE A 60 -2.98 2.70 4.58
CA ILE A 60 -3.44 3.37 3.37
C ILE A 60 -4.89 3.80 3.61
N GLU A 61 -5.11 5.10 3.67
CA GLU A 61 -6.43 5.71 3.77
C GLU A 61 -6.86 6.27 2.41
N HIS A 62 -8.08 5.99 1.98
CA HIS A 62 -8.63 6.46 0.72
C HIS A 62 -10.13 6.72 0.81
N MET A 63 -10.66 7.57 -0.08
CA MET A 63 -12.11 7.79 -0.17
C MET A 63 -12.80 6.66 -0.94
N GLU A 64 -14.05 6.38 -0.57
CA GLU A 64 -14.95 5.58 -1.40
C GLU A 64 -15.48 6.42 -2.58
N PRO A 65 -15.43 5.90 -3.82
CA PRO A 65 -15.90 6.66 -4.98
C PRO A 65 -17.41 6.94 -4.98
N GLU A 66 -18.20 6.07 -4.35
CA GLU A 66 -19.66 6.00 -4.53
C GLU A 66 -20.49 6.43 -3.31
N GLU A 67 -19.85 6.77 -2.19
CA GLU A 67 -20.57 7.16 -0.98
C GLU A 67 -20.94 8.65 -1.06
N LYS A 68 -22.24 8.97 -0.97
CA LYS A 68 -22.78 10.36 -0.91
C LYS A 68 -22.33 11.12 0.34
N LEU A 69 -21.75 10.42 1.31
CA LEU A 69 -21.11 10.95 2.51
C LEU A 69 -19.61 10.72 2.39
N ILE A 70 -18.80 11.66 2.91
CA ILE A 70 -17.33 11.59 2.87
C ILE A 70 -16.87 10.50 3.85
N ASN A 71 -17.04 9.23 3.47
CA ASN A 71 -16.57 8.07 4.20
C ASN A 71 -15.18 7.67 3.66
N THR A 72 -14.24 7.43 4.56
CA THR A 72 -12.90 6.94 4.22
C THR A 72 -12.78 5.45 4.55
N LYS A 73 -12.01 4.72 3.74
CA LYS A 73 -11.63 3.33 4.00
C LYS A 73 -10.14 3.25 4.28
N ILE A 74 -9.81 2.28 5.13
CA ILE A 74 -8.45 2.04 5.59
C ILE A 74 -8.04 0.61 5.24
N ILE A 75 -6.92 0.46 4.55
CA ILE A 75 -6.17 -0.79 4.41
C ILE A 75 -5.02 -0.72 5.42
N GLN A 76 -5.04 -1.58 6.43
CA GLN A 76 -4.05 -1.58 7.50
C GLN A 76 -3.50 -2.97 7.79
N HIS A 77 -2.19 -3.06 7.98
CA HIS A 77 -1.48 -4.30 8.37
C HIS A 77 -0.46 -4.04 9.47
N ASN A 78 -0.28 -5.05 10.35
CA ASN A 78 0.67 -5.03 11.47
C ASN A 78 0.63 -3.72 12.28
N HIS A 79 -0.58 -3.21 12.55
CA HIS A 79 -0.74 -2.01 13.36
C HIS A 79 -0.07 -2.23 14.72
N PRO A 80 0.81 -1.32 15.18
CA PRO A 80 1.47 -1.47 16.45
C PRO A 80 0.42 -1.63 17.55
N ILE A 81 0.47 -2.76 18.26
CA ILE A 81 -0.29 -2.91 19.49
C ILE A 81 0.44 -2.06 20.52
N VAL A 82 -0.11 -0.87 20.81
CA VAL A 82 0.37 -0.07 21.93
C VAL A 82 -0.09 -0.78 23.20
N ILE A 83 0.80 -1.56 23.82
CA ILE A 83 0.58 -2.00 25.19
C ILE A 83 0.76 -0.75 26.05
N LYS A 84 -0.33 -0.28 26.66
CA LYS A 84 -0.23 0.75 27.69
C LYS A 84 0.43 0.10 28.91
N GLU A 85 1.59 0.62 29.29
CA GLU A 85 2.21 0.35 30.60
C GLU A 85 1.37 0.95 31.73
#